data_AF-D0LPR6-F1
#
_entry.id   AF-D0LPR6-F1
#
_cell.length_a   1.000
_cell.length_b   1.000
_cell.length_c   1.000
_cell.angle_alpha   90.00
_cell.angle_beta   90.00
_cell.angle_gamma   90.00
#
_symmetry.space_group_name_H-M   'P 1'
#
loop_
_entity.id
_entity.type
_entity.pdbx_description
1 polymer ?
#
loop_
_entity_poly.entity_id
_entity_poly.type
_entity_poly.pdbx_seq_one_letter_code
_entity_poly.pdbx_strand_id
1 'polypeptide(L)'
;METKVIGTVTTYHGSEFGCLRRSRAVLITGVYKNVEHPDYDDDIDAEDQPRGFGDYITDDDVLARCGGVTAFDRVEVQPWVEREGRYSFVTSDPLAVDLACFQELA
;
A
#
# COMPACT_ATOMS: atom_id res chain seq x y z
N MET A 1 -17.47 -10.42 7.09
CA MET A 1 -17.24 -9.89 5.74
C MET A 1 -15.79 -9.49 5.72
N GLU A 2 -14.96 -10.16 4.90
CA GLU A 2 -13.59 -9.71 4.67
C GLU A 2 -13.64 -8.34 4.00
N THR A 3 -12.86 -7.39 4.51
CA THR A 3 -12.77 -6.04 3.98
C THR A 3 -11.95 -6.08 2.69
N LYS A 4 -12.56 -5.67 1.57
CA LYS A 4 -11.88 -5.58 0.29
C LYS A 4 -10.88 -4.42 0.29
N VAL A 5 -9.59 -4.70 0.11
CA VAL A 5 -8.51 -3.72 0.03
C VAL A 5 -8.02 -3.57 -1.40
N ILE A 6 -7.69 -4.68 -2.06
CA ILE A 6 -7.16 -4.64 -3.42
C ILE A 6 -8.25 -4.20 -4.40
N GLY A 7 -7.93 -3.19 -5.21
CA GLY A 7 -8.87 -2.54 -6.11
C GLY A 7 -9.76 -1.47 -5.45
N THR A 8 -9.53 -1.13 -4.18
CA THR A 8 -10.21 -0.02 -3.52
C THR A 8 -9.65 1.31 -4.01
N VAL A 9 -10.55 2.25 -4.30
CA VAL A 9 -10.20 3.64 -4.64
C VAL A 9 -10.28 4.47 -3.36
N THR A 10 -9.22 5.21 -3.08
CA THR A 10 -9.07 6.02 -1.88
C THR A 10 -8.37 7.35 -2.19
N THR A 11 -8.11 8.16 -1.18
CA THR A 11 -7.39 9.44 -1.30
C THR A 11 -6.08 9.39 -0.54
N TYR A 12 -5.03 9.94 -1.13
CA TYR A 12 -3.72 10.10 -0.48
C TYR A 12 -3.64 11.43 0.26
N HIS A 13 -3.18 11.40 1.50
CA HIS A 13 -3.02 12.55 2.39
C HIS A 13 -1.58 12.81 2.82
N GLY A 14 -0.64 11.95 2.42
CA GLY A 14 0.76 12.05 2.80
C GLY A 14 1.54 13.16 2.09
N SER A 15 2.81 13.29 2.50
CA SER A 15 3.71 14.34 2.01
C SER A 15 4.92 13.81 1.20
N GLU A 16 5.14 12.50 1.16
CA GLU A 16 6.24 11.87 0.43
C GLU A 16 6.08 12.03 -1.10
N PHE A 17 4.91 11.70 -1.64
CA PHE A 17 4.73 11.59 -3.10
C PHE A 17 4.02 12.79 -3.72
N GLY A 18 4.78 13.66 -4.39
CA GLY A 18 4.23 14.84 -5.08
C GLY A 18 3.27 14.52 -6.23
N CYS A 19 3.45 13.39 -6.90
CA CYS A 19 2.53 12.91 -7.95
C CYS A 19 1.17 12.52 -7.39
N LEU A 20 1.13 11.84 -6.23
CA LEU A 20 -0.11 11.41 -5.59
C LEU A 20 -0.90 12.59 -5.05
N ARG A 21 -0.25 13.61 -4.49
CA ARG A 21 -0.92 14.86 -4.03
C ARG A 21 -1.66 15.61 -5.13
N ARG A 22 -1.24 15.45 -6.39
CA ARG A 22 -1.90 16.08 -7.55
C ARG A 22 -3.05 15.23 -8.08
N SER A 23 -3.17 14.00 -7.62
CA SER A 23 -4.25 13.10 -8.01
C SER A 23 -5.42 13.24 -7.05
N ARG A 24 -6.63 13.23 -7.59
CA ARG A 24 -7.87 13.26 -6.78
C ARG A 24 -8.17 11.94 -6.09
N ALA A 25 -7.60 10.84 -6.60
CA ALA A 25 -7.91 9.49 -6.17
C ALA A 25 -6.76 8.55 -6.56
N VAL A 26 -6.52 7.55 -5.73
CA VAL A 26 -5.54 6.50 -5.98
C VAL A 26 -6.23 5.14 -5.89
N LEU A 27 -5.88 4.23 -6.78
CA LEU A 27 -6.36 2.84 -6.80
C LEU A 27 -5.32 1.94 -6.13
N ILE A 28 -5.72 1.20 -5.09
CA ILE A 28 -4.86 0.23 -4.42
C ILE A 28 -4.67 -1.00 -5.32
N THR A 29 -3.42 -1.39 -5.59
CA THR A 29 -3.08 -2.55 -6.43
C THR A 29 -2.31 -3.64 -5.69
N GLY A 30 -1.68 -3.32 -4.56
CA GLY A 30 -0.94 -4.29 -3.76
C GLY A 30 -0.54 -3.74 -2.39
N VAL A 31 0.01 -4.61 -1.55
CA VAL A 31 0.53 -4.25 -0.21
C VAL A 31 1.90 -4.90 -0.02
N TYR A 32 2.88 -4.10 0.37
CA TYR A 32 4.19 -4.55 0.86
C TYR A 32 4.12 -4.67 2.38
N LYS A 33 4.24 -5.91 2.88
CA LYS A 33 4.00 -6.22 4.29
C LYS A 33 5.18 -5.87 5.19
N ASN A 34 4.90 -5.10 6.24
CA ASN A 34 5.82 -4.78 7.33
C ASN A 34 7.18 -4.19 6.90
N VAL A 35 7.27 -3.59 5.71
CA VAL A 35 8.53 -3.04 5.17
C VAL A 35 9.00 -1.77 5.90
N GLU A 36 8.15 -1.16 6.71
CA GLU A 36 8.49 -0.04 7.61
C GLU A 36 8.67 -0.49 9.07
N HIS A 37 8.58 -1.79 9.35
CA HIS A 37 8.78 -2.31 10.69
C HIS A 37 10.28 -2.27 11.05
N PRO A 38 10.68 -1.93 12.30
CA PRO A 38 12.10 -1.86 12.69
C PRO A 38 12.91 -3.16 12.54
N ASP A 39 12.23 -4.30 12.49
CA ASP A 39 12.84 -5.62 12.28
C ASP A 39 12.95 -6.01 10.80
N TYR A 40 12.45 -5.16 9.87
CA TYR A 40 12.70 -5.32 8.43
C TYR A 40 14.11 -4.85 8.10
N ASP A 41 14.85 -5.64 7.32
CA ASP A 41 16.22 -5.34 6.94
C ASP A 41 16.37 -5.50 5.41
N ASP A 42 16.54 -4.41 4.67
CA ASP A 42 16.64 -4.46 3.20
C ASP A 42 17.99 -4.98 2.68
N ASP A 43 18.95 -5.21 3.58
CA ASP A 43 20.27 -5.75 3.25
C ASP A 43 20.32 -7.30 3.32
N ILE A 44 19.23 -7.97 3.74
CA ILE A 44 19.16 -9.44 3.80
C ILE A 44 18.19 -10.04 2.77
N ASP A 45 18.49 -11.28 2.39
CA ASP A 45 17.66 -12.04 1.46
C ASP A 45 16.27 -12.31 2.05
N ALA A 46 15.26 -12.37 1.18
CA ALA A 46 13.87 -12.60 1.57
C ALA A 46 13.65 -13.90 2.38
N GLU A 47 14.51 -14.91 2.21
CA GLU A 47 14.44 -16.17 2.95
C GLU A 47 14.87 -16.04 4.42
N ASP A 48 15.73 -15.05 4.71
CA ASP A 48 16.25 -14.76 6.06
C ASP A 48 15.41 -13.71 6.79
N GLN A 49 14.47 -13.05 6.10
CA GLN A 49 13.53 -12.11 6.70
C GLN A 49 12.64 -12.78 7.76
N PRO A 50 12.21 -12.05 8.80
CA PRO A 50 11.14 -12.53 9.67
C PRO A 50 9.89 -12.87 8.85
N ARG A 51 9.20 -13.96 9.20
CA ARG A 51 8.00 -14.38 8.45
C ARG A 51 6.95 -13.27 8.44
N GLY A 52 6.39 -12.98 7.27
CA GLY A 52 5.37 -11.95 7.07
C GLY A 52 5.95 -10.55 6.84
N PHE A 53 7.23 -10.43 6.52
CA PHE A 53 7.92 -9.20 6.18
C PHE A 53 8.36 -9.24 4.72
N GLY A 54 8.30 -8.10 4.02
CA GLY A 54 8.71 -7.98 2.61
C GLY A 54 7.76 -8.62 1.60
N ASP A 55 6.78 -9.43 2.03
CA ASP A 55 5.80 -10.05 1.15
C ASP A 55 5.00 -8.98 0.37
N TYR A 56 4.89 -9.17 -0.94
CA TYR A 56 4.02 -8.38 -1.82
C TYR A 56 2.72 -9.13 -2.06
N ILE A 57 1.62 -8.58 -1.55
CA ILE A 57 0.29 -9.21 -1.56
C ILE A 57 -0.67 -8.44 -2.47
N THR A 58 -1.30 -9.15 -3.39
CA THR A 58 -2.29 -8.61 -4.35
C THR A 58 -3.64 -9.32 -4.29
N ASP A 59 -3.86 -10.12 -3.24
CA ASP A 59 -5.05 -10.92 -3.01
C ASP A 59 -5.59 -10.65 -1.59
N ASP A 60 -6.87 -10.31 -1.49
CA ASP A 60 -7.50 -9.93 -0.21
C ASP A 60 -7.56 -11.10 0.78
N ASP A 61 -7.74 -12.35 0.31
CA ASP A 61 -7.80 -13.51 1.20
C ASP A 61 -6.42 -13.83 1.77
N VAL A 62 -5.36 -13.68 0.96
CA VAL A 62 -3.97 -13.76 1.43
C VAL A 62 -3.69 -12.65 2.45
N LEU A 63 -4.09 -11.41 2.13
CA LEU A 63 -3.89 -10.27 3.01
C LEU A 63 -4.60 -10.45 4.35
N ALA A 64 -5.84 -10.96 4.34
CA ALA A 64 -6.60 -11.27 5.55
C ALA A 64 -5.90 -12.34 6.40
N ARG A 65 -5.36 -13.41 5.78
CA ARG A 65 -4.57 -14.44 6.48
C ARG A 65 -3.26 -13.89 7.08
N CYS A 66 -2.72 -12.83 6.49
CA CYS A 66 -1.53 -12.12 6.98
C CYS A 66 -1.86 -11.02 8.02
N GLY A 67 -3.11 -10.98 8.54
CA GLY A 67 -3.51 -10.04 9.58
C GLY A 67 -4.02 -8.69 9.07
N GLY A 68 -4.25 -8.55 7.75
CA GLY A 68 -4.74 -7.32 7.13
C GLY A 68 -3.64 -6.27 6.92
N VAL A 69 -4.07 -5.04 6.63
CA VAL A 69 -3.18 -3.87 6.51
C VAL A 69 -2.85 -3.32 7.90
N THR A 70 -1.60 -2.95 8.11
CA THR A 70 -1.07 -2.40 9.36
C THR A 70 -0.34 -1.08 9.11
N ALA A 71 -0.02 -0.35 10.17
CA ALA A 71 0.72 0.91 10.07
C ALA A 71 2.14 0.76 9.50
N PHE A 72 2.72 -0.45 9.53
CA PHE A 72 4.06 -0.74 9.02
C PHE A 72 4.08 -1.18 7.55
N ASP A 73 2.93 -1.22 6.90
CA ASP A 73 2.84 -1.59 5.50
C ASP A 73 3.00 -0.37 4.60
N ARG A 74 3.58 -0.61 3.42
CA ARG A 74 3.46 0.28 2.27
C ARG A 74 2.40 -0.26 1.32
N VAL A 75 1.60 0.62 0.75
CA VAL A 75 0.46 0.23 -0.10
C VAL A 75 0.73 0.69 -1.51
N GLU A 76 0.88 -0.25 -2.44
CA GLU A 76 1.03 0.08 -3.84
C GLU A 76 -0.26 0.68 -4.39
N VAL A 77 -0.14 1.85 -5.01
CA VAL A 77 -1.26 2.58 -5.61
C VAL A 77 -0.96 3.11 -7.00
N GLN A 78 -2.00 3.22 -7.81
CA GLN A 78 -2.00 3.94 -9.10
C GLN A 78 -2.76 5.25 -8.95
N PRO A 79 -2.14 6.43 -9.19
CA PRO A 79 -2.88 7.70 -9.20
C PRO A 79 -3.79 7.82 -10.43
N TRP A 80 -4.97 8.43 -10.23
CA TRP A 80 -5.83 8.87 -11.32
C TRP A 80 -5.18 10.03 -12.09
N VAL A 81 -5.12 9.91 -13.42
CA VAL A 81 -4.56 10.92 -14.32
C VAL A 81 -5.69 11.56 -15.12
N GLU A 82 -6.14 12.74 -14.69
CA GLU A 82 -7.32 13.43 -15.24
C GLU A 82 -7.25 13.63 -16.75
N ARG A 83 -6.10 14.09 -17.27
CA ARG A 83 -5.93 14.37 -18.69
C ARG A 83 -6.08 13.13 -19.57
N GLU A 84 -5.76 11.96 -19.03
CA GLU A 84 -5.77 10.69 -19.77
C GLU A 84 -7.04 9.87 -19.48
N GLY A 85 -7.88 10.30 -18.53
CA GLY A 85 -9.11 9.61 -18.16
C GLY A 85 -8.92 8.18 -17.64
N ARG A 86 -7.78 7.89 -17.00
CA ARG A 86 -7.41 6.55 -16.50
C ARG A 86 -6.47 6.61 -15.31
N TYR A 87 -6.29 5.47 -14.65
CA TYR A 87 -5.20 5.28 -13.69
C TYR A 87 -3.85 5.16 -14.39
N SER A 88 -2.81 5.63 -13.71
CA SER A 88 -1.41 5.55 -14.14
C SER A 88 -0.96 4.09 -14.28
N PHE A 89 -0.07 3.81 -15.23
CA PHE A 89 0.64 2.53 -15.30
C PHE A 89 1.85 2.46 -14.36
N VAL A 90 2.31 3.62 -13.89
CA VAL A 90 3.37 3.74 -12.89
C VAL A 90 2.73 3.83 -11.52
N THR A 91 3.20 2.99 -10.60
CA THR A 91 2.73 2.91 -9.23
C THR A 91 3.61 3.73 -8.28
N SER A 92 3.12 3.94 -7.07
CA SER A 92 3.87 4.44 -5.93
C SER A 92 3.36 3.74 -4.68
N ASP A 93 4.15 3.70 -3.63
CA ASP A 93 3.97 2.84 -2.46
C ASP A 93 3.95 3.66 -1.16
N PRO A 94 2.99 4.60 -0.97
CA PRO A 94 2.87 5.35 0.26
C PRO A 94 2.67 4.46 1.49
N LEU A 95 3.02 5.01 2.64
CA LEU A 95 2.65 4.44 3.94
C LEU A 95 1.14 4.19 4.00
N ALA A 96 0.73 3.06 4.58
CA ALA A 96 -0.69 2.74 4.75
C ALA A 96 -1.45 3.89 5.43
N VAL A 97 -0.88 4.47 6.49
CA VAL A 97 -1.47 5.55 7.28
C VAL A 97 -1.72 6.84 6.48
N ASP A 98 -1.05 7.03 5.35
CA ASP A 98 -1.26 8.18 4.47
C ASP A 98 -2.49 8.04 3.56
N LEU A 99 -3.14 6.87 3.53
CA LEU A 99 -4.35 6.63 2.75
C LEU A 99 -5.60 6.82 3.59
N ALA A 100 -6.60 7.54 3.07
CA ALA A 100 -7.83 7.89 3.79
C ALA A 100 -8.54 6.67 4.41
N CYS A 101 -8.52 5.52 3.73
CA CYS A 101 -9.16 4.28 4.16
C CYS A 101 -8.43 3.57 5.32
N PHE A 102 -7.22 4.01 5.67
CA PHE A 102 -6.37 3.44 6.71
C PHE A 102 -5.89 4.48 7.72
N GLN A 103 -6.48 5.68 7.73
CA GLN A 103 -6.12 6.76 8.66
C GLN A 103 -6.26 6.37 10.13
N GLU A 104 -7.11 5.39 10.43
CA GLU A 104 -7.29 4.83 11.77
C GLU A 104 -6.09 4.03 12.29
N LEU A 105 -5.12 3.71 11.43
CA LEU A 105 -3.87 3.03 11.79
C LEU A 105 -2.78 4.00 12.27
N ALA A 106 -2.99 5.31 12.15
CA ALA A 106 -2.03 6.37 12.48
C ALA A 106 -1.91 6.67 13.98
#